data_AF-A0A2V8IKL8-F1
#
_entry.id   AF-A0A2V8IKL8-F1
#
_cell.length_a   1.000
_cell.length_b   1.000
_cell.length_c   1.000
_cell.angle_alpha   90.00
_cell.angle_beta   90.00
_cell.angle_gamma   90.00
#
_symmetry.space_group_name_H-M   'P 1'
#
loop_
_entity.id
_entity.type
_entity.pdbx_description
1 polymer ?
#
loop_
_entity_poly.entity_id
_entity_poly.type
_entity_poly.pdbx_seq_one_letter_code
_entity_poly.pdbx_strand_id
1 'polypeptide(L)'
;MTRTPATPTGGPNEASEWLTSEEVVDRLLEDPLLRRIASTCVLPAVRCGDEWRFRRSDLDQWIGRQRRLRDDMKPAHRSRDES
;
A
#
# COMPACT_ATOMS: atom_id res chain seq x y z
N MET A 1 -23.96 -21.26 4.08
CA MET A 1 -23.16 -20.45 3.14
C MET A 1 -21.76 -20.31 3.74
N THR A 2 -20.84 -21.20 3.37
CA THR A 2 -19.51 -21.29 3.95
C THR A 2 -18.62 -20.20 3.36
N ARG A 3 -18.32 -19.15 4.15
CA ARG A 3 -17.14 -18.32 3.88
C ARG A 3 -15.94 -19.13 4.34
N THR A 4 -15.24 -19.76 3.40
CA THR A 4 -13.94 -20.36 3.68
C THR A 4 -12.99 -19.21 4.08
N PRO A 5 -12.43 -19.17 5.30
CA PRO A 5 -11.30 -18.30 5.55
C PRO A 5 -10.15 -18.83 4.71
N ALA A 6 -9.71 -18.08 3.71
CA ALA A 6 -8.44 -18.34 3.04
C ALA A 6 -7.37 -18.41 4.14
N THR A 7 -6.75 -19.56 4.26
CA THR A 7 -5.66 -19.79 5.19
C THR A 7 -4.55 -18.77 4.88
N PRO A 8 -4.07 -17.96 5.84
CA PRO A 8 -2.83 -17.23 5.65
C PRO A 8 -1.67 -18.24 5.73
N THR A 9 -1.45 -19.00 4.66
CA THR A 9 -0.21 -19.76 4.47
C THR A 9 0.89 -18.79 4.02
N GLY A 10 1.14 -17.79 4.85
CA GLY A 10 2.32 -16.93 4.76
C GLY A 10 3.45 -17.60 5.52
N GLY A 11 3.97 -18.71 5.00
CA GLY A 11 5.30 -19.17 5.42
C GLY A 11 6.33 -18.08 5.12
N PRO A 12 7.51 -18.08 5.78
CA PRO A 12 8.58 -17.13 5.51
C PRO A 12 9.20 -17.43 4.13
N ASN A 13 8.45 -17.17 3.07
CA ASN A 13 8.93 -17.24 1.70
C ASN A 13 8.92 -15.81 1.16
N GLU A 14 10.13 -15.32 0.96
CA GLU A 14 10.41 -14.03 0.37
C GLU A 14 9.63 -13.89 -0.95
N ALA A 15 8.89 -12.79 -1.12
CA ALA A 15 8.37 -12.34 -2.42
C ALA A 15 7.22 -13.16 -3.08
N SER A 16 6.09 -13.36 -2.41
CA SER A 16 4.83 -13.45 -3.16
C SER A 16 4.61 -12.12 -3.91
N GLU A 17 4.83 -12.13 -5.23
CA GLU A 17 4.64 -10.97 -6.10
C GLU A 17 3.21 -10.42 -6.02
N TRP A 18 2.26 -11.28 -5.63
CA TRP A 18 0.83 -10.99 -5.58
C TRP A 18 0.32 -11.01 -4.14
N LEU A 19 -0.29 -9.90 -3.75
CA LEU A 19 -0.92 -9.66 -2.46
C LEU A 19 -2.43 -9.79 -2.57
N THR A 20 -3.05 -10.29 -1.50
CA THR A 20 -4.49 -10.27 -1.30
C THR A 20 -4.97 -8.91 -0.78
N SER A 21 -6.28 -8.66 -0.84
CA SER A 21 -6.87 -7.43 -0.29
C SER A 21 -6.52 -7.22 1.19
N GLU A 22 -6.48 -8.29 1.98
CA GLU A 22 -6.15 -8.23 3.41
C GLU A 22 -4.69 -7.83 3.64
N GLU A 23 -3.76 -8.39 2.86
CA GLU A 23 -2.33 -8.03 2.93
C GLU A 23 -2.06 -6.59 2.45
N VAL A 24 -2.84 -6.09 1.49
CA VAL A 24 -2.78 -4.67 1.08
C VAL A 24 -3.21 -3.79 2.23
N VAL A 25 -4.34 -4.12 2.88
CA VAL A 25 -4.84 -3.34 4.03
C VAL A 25 -3.84 -3.38 5.18
N ASP A 26 -3.27 -4.54 5.50
CA ASP A 26 -2.27 -4.71 6.56
C ASP A 26 -1.06 -3.79 6.35
N ARG A 27 -0.52 -3.74 5.13
CA ARG A 27 0.55 -2.80 4.75
C ARG A 27 0.14 -1.33 4.85
N LEU A 28 -1.12 -1.02 4.59
CA LEU A 28 -1.64 0.34 4.69
C LEU A 28 -1.94 0.75 6.14
N LEU A 29 -2.09 -0.18 7.08
CA LEU A 29 -2.37 0.12 8.49
C LEU A 29 -1.20 0.84 9.17
N GLU A 30 0.02 0.69 8.65
CA GLU A 30 1.21 1.39 9.15
C GLU A 30 1.11 2.92 9.02
N ASP A 31 0.32 3.42 8.05
CA ASP A 31 0.14 4.86 7.83
C ASP A 31 -1.35 5.19 7.58
N PRO A 32 -2.06 5.78 8.56
CA PRO A 32 -3.51 6.00 8.47
C PRO A 32 -3.90 6.98 7.36
N LEU A 33 -2.97 7.86 6.93
CA LEU A 33 -3.18 8.73 5.79
C LEU A 33 -3.17 7.90 4.49
N LEU A 34 -2.20 6.99 4.32
CA LEU A 34 -2.16 6.11 3.15
C LEU A 34 -3.42 5.25 3.06
N ARG A 35 -3.93 4.72 4.18
CA ARG A 35 -5.21 4.01 4.21
C ARG A 35 -6.38 4.87 3.71
N ARG A 36 -6.45 6.14 4.15
CA ARG A 36 -7.48 7.08 3.67
C ARG A 36 -7.37 7.36 2.17
N ILE A 37 -6.16 7.61 1.68
CA ILE A 37 -5.92 7.87 0.25
C ILE A 37 -6.24 6.62 -0.58
N ALA A 38 -5.82 5.44 -0.13
CA ALA A 38 -6.13 4.17 -0.79
C ALA A 38 -7.64 3.91 -0.89
N SER A 39 -8.42 4.33 0.11
CA SER A 39 -9.88 4.18 0.10
C SER A 39 -10.56 5.07 -0.95
N THR A 40 -9.90 6.12 -1.42
CA THR A 40 -10.42 7.06 -2.43
C THR A 40 -9.68 6.97 -3.77
N CYS A 41 -8.63 6.17 -3.85
CA CYS A 41 -7.79 5.98 -5.03
C CYS A 41 -8.01 4.61 -5.67
N VAL A 42 -7.74 4.53 -6.97
CA VAL A 42 -7.73 3.26 -7.69
C VAL A 42 -6.35 2.64 -7.57
N LEU A 43 -6.27 1.51 -6.87
CA LEU A 43 -5.06 0.69 -6.81
C LEU A 43 -5.04 -0.29 -8.00
N PRO A 44 -3.90 -0.47 -8.67
CA PRO A 44 -3.78 -1.45 -9.74
C PRO A 44 -3.96 -2.86 -9.18
N ALA A 45 -4.99 -3.54 -9.68
CA ALA A 45 -5.38 -4.87 -9.25
C ALA A 45 -5.72 -5.74 -10.46
N VAL A 46 -5.41 -7.02 -10.36
CA VAL A 46 -5.75 -8.03 -11.36
C VAL A 46 -6.76 -8.98 -10.75
N ARG A 47 -7.86 -9.20 -11.46
CA ARG A 47 -8.87 -10.19 -11.06
C ARG A 47 -8.36 -11.59 -11.41
N CYS A 48 -8.13 -12.41 -10.41
CA CYS A 48 -7.67 -13.79 -10.56
C CYS A 48 -8.75 -14.73 -10.00
N GLY A 49 -9.58 -15.30 -10.89
CA GLY A 49 -10.77 -16.05 -10.51
C GLY A 49 -11.80 -15.16 -9.80
N ASP A 50 -12.10 -15.51 -8.55
CA ASP A 50 -13.05 -14.80 -7.68
C ASP A 50 -12.42 -13.74 -6.77
N GLU A 51 -11.09 -13.58 -6.82
CA GLU A 51 -10.36 -12.71 -5.91
C GLU A 51 -9.57 -11.62 -6.64
N TRP A 52 -9.40 -10.49 -5.97
CA TRP A 52 -8.52 -9.42 -6.41
C TRP A 52 -7.10 -9.67 -5.91
N ARG A 53 -6.15 -9.62 -6.83
CA ARG A 53 -4.71 -9.75 -6.57
C ARG A 53 -4.00 -8.46 -6.93
N PHE A 54 -3.18 -7.98 -6.01
CA PHE A 54 -2.45 -6.73 -6.15
C PHE A 54 -0.97 -7.05 -6.28
N ARG A 55 -0.27 -6.45 -7.24
CA ARG A 55 1.18 -6.65 -7.28
C ARG A 55 1.84 -5.90 -6.13
N ARG A 56 2.74 -6.57 -5.41
CA ARG A 56 3.54 -5.96 -4.35
C ARG A 56 4.34 -4.76 -4.86
N SER A 57 4.98 -4.90 -6.03
CA SER A 57 5.79 -3.82 -6.62
C SER A 57 4.96 -2.60 -7.00
N ASP A 58 3.72 -2.79 -7.44
CA ASP A 58 2.82 -1.67 -7.73
C ASP A 58 2.34 -0.96 -6.46
N LEU A 59 1.99 -1.73 -5.42
CA LEU A 59 1.62 -1.17 -4.12
C LEU A 59 2.79 -0.38 -3.51
N ASP A 60 4.00 -0.94 -3.53
CA ASP A 60 5.20 -0.32 -2.97
C ASP A 60 5.55 0.99 -3.69
N GLN A 61 5.51 0.99 -5.03
CA GLN A 61 5.70 2.20 -5.83
C GLN A 61 4.63 3.25 -5.53
N TRP A 62 3.38 2.85 -5.38
CA TRP A 62 2.29 3.76 -5.02
C TRP A 62 2.53 4.38 -3.64
N ILE A 63 2.89 3.58 -2.63
CA ILE A 63 3.25 4.05 -1.28
C ILE A 63 4.40 5.04 -1.35
N GLY A 64 5.48 4.71 -2.07
CA GLY A 64 6.63 5.58 -2.27
C GLY A 64 6.26 6.92 -2.91
N ARG A 65 5.36 6.91 -3.89
CA ARG A 65 4.83 8.14 -4.51
C ARG A 65 4.05 8.99 -3.52
N GLN A 66 3.14 8.39 -2.74
CA GLN A 66 2.37 9.15 -1.74
C GLN A 66 3.28 9.75 -0.66
N ARG A 67 4.31 9.03 -0.22
CA ARG A 67 5.29 9.53 0.74
C ARG A 67 6.08 10.72 0.19
N ARG A 68 6.51 10.67 -1.08
CA ARG A 68 7.18 11.80 -1.74
C ARG A 68 6.28 13.01 -1.91
N LEU A 69 5.03 12.81 -2.36
CA LEU A 69 4.06 13.90 -2.48
C LEU A 69 3.82 14.61 -1.13
N ARG A 70 3.78 13.83 -0.03
CA ARG A 70 3.69 14.38 1.32
C ARG A 70 4.94 15.18 1.70
N ASP A 71 6.12 14.66 1.39
CA ASP A 71 7.39 15.33 1.70
C ASP A 71 7.54 16.65 0.93
N ASP A 72 7.16 16.65 -0.36
CA ASP A 72 7.17 17.85 -1.22
C ASP A 72 6.19 18.93 -0.73
N MET A 73 5.03 18.51 -0.21
CA MET A 73 4.06 19.40 0.43
C MET A 73 4.49 19.92 1.80
N LYS A 74 5.56 19.38 2.41
CA LYS A 74 6.17 20.01 3.58
C LYS A 74 7.05 21.14 3.04
N PRO A 75 6.62 22.42 3.15
CA PRO A 75 7.42 23.51 2.65
C PRO A 75 8.79 23.42 3.29
N ALA A 76 9.84 23.35 2.47
CA ALA A 76 11.19 23.58 2.93
C ALA A 76 11.16 24.93 3.65
N HIS A 77 11.16 24.91 4.98
CA HIS A 77 11.35 26.13 5.74
C HIS A 77 12.70 26.65 5.26
N ARG A 78 12.61 27.75 4.52
CA ARG A 78 13.74 28.48 3.97
C ARG A 78 14.79 28.58 5.08
N SER A 79 15.99 28.08 4.80
CA SER A 79 17.19 28.68 5.40
C SER A 79 17.10 30.19 5.20
N ARG A 80 17.12 30.91 6.31
CA ARG A 80 17.44 32.33 6.38
C ARG A 80 17.84 32.59 7.83
N ASP A 81 18.94 33.30 8.01
CA ASP A 81 19.64 33.65 9.26
C ASP A 81 20.48 32.49 9.85
N GLU A 82 21.80 32.58 9.99
CA GLU A 82 22.59 33.73 10.43
C GLU A 82 23.93 33.88 9.69
N SER A 83 24.37 35.14 9.50
CA SER A 83 25.68 35.58 9.01
C SER A 83 26.44 36.28 10.13
#